data_AF-A0A1V3U0I3-F1
#
_entry.id   AF-A0A1V3U0I3-F1
#
_cell.length_a   1.000
_cell.length_b   1.000
_cell.length_c   1.000
_cell.angle_alpha   90.00
_cell.angle_beta   90.00
_cell.angle_gamma   90.00
#
_symmetry.space_group_name_H-M   'P 1'
#
loop_
_entity.id
_entity.type
_entity.pdbx_description
1 polymer ?
#
loop_
_entity_poly.entity_id
_entity_poly.type
_entity_poly.pdbx_seq_one_letter_code
_entity_poly.pdbx_strand_id
1 'polypeptide(L)'
;MKRFILSFTVITSAFVYLIHAQANPFPKTTWKIENINTDGSIVLKKAKHINLPAEQPKFHYIQFEQDSKYQTGTSCFQMNANYHVDDEAVRIELTEGVAGMSSDCKEPKNIHGTYTFQITDDQIKLQPVPVENNEEPYDTTRPAEGAEASDPGEAVDAAVDAATMATKAIEKDAQKKGKKLIKKAKK
;
A
#
# COMPACT_ATOMS: atom_id res chain seq x y z
N MET A 1 -76.16 9.76 -29.89
CA MET A 1 -75.00 9.78 -30.80
C MET A 1 -74.08 10.96 -30.48
N LYS A 2 -72.90 10.75 -29.88
CA LYS A 2 -71.64 11.47 -30.22
C LYS A 2 -70.47 10.95 -29.39
N ARG A 3 -69.71 10.06 -30.04
CA ARG A 3 -68.25 9.81 -30.03
C ARG A 3 -67.46 10.29 -28.81
N PHE A 4 -67.00 9.34 -27.99
CA PHE A 4 -65.85 9.50 -27.10
C PHE A 4 -64.57 9.47 -27.94
N ILE A 5 -63.81 10.57 -27.94
CA ILE A 5 -62.45 10.62 -28.47
C ILE A 5 -61.52 10.31 -27.31
N LEU A 6 -60.99 9.09 -27.26
CA LEU A 6 -59.95 8.67 -26.34
C LEU A 6 -58.61 9.26 -26.82
N SER A 7 -58.21 10.39 -26.23
CA SER A 7 -56.86 10.92 -26.38
C SER A 7 -55.91 10.15 -25.48
N PHE A 8 -55.12 9.24 -26.06
CA PHE A 8 -53.98 8.62 -25.39
C PHE A 8 -52.81 9.61 -25.39
N THR A 9 -52.60 10.32 -24.29
CA THR A 9 -51.35 11.04 -24.03
C THR A 9 -50.28 10.02 -23.66
N VAL A 10 -49.36 9.77 -24.59
CA VAL A 10 -48.15 8.99 -24.36
C VAL A 10 -47.23 9.80 -23.45
N ILE A 11 -47.19 9.44 -22.17
CA ILE A 11 -46.17 9.94 -21.24
C ILE A 11 -44.88 9.20 -21.56
N THR A 12 -44.04 9.79 -22.40
CA THR A 12 -42.64 9.36 -22.53
C THR A 12 -41.93 9.72 -21.23
N SER A 13 -41.91 8.79 -20.29
CA SER A 13 -41.03 8.87 -19.12
C SER A 13 -39.60 8.78 -19.63
N ALA A 14 -38.95 9.93 -19.78
CA ALA A 14 -37.51 10.00 -19.92
C ALA A 14 -36.91 9.47 -18.62
N PHE A 15 -36.43 8.22 -18.65
CA PHE A 15 -35.55 7.69 -17.61
C PHE A 15 -34.28 8.52 -17.65
N VAL A 16 -34.24 9.56 -16.82
CA VAL A 16 -33.01 10.23 -16.44
C VAL A 16 -32.24 9.19 -15.63
N TYR A 17 -31.32 8.48 -16.29
CA TYR A 17 -30.32 7.69 -15.59
C TYR A 17 -29.48 8.67 -14.76
N LEU A 18 -29.84 8.82 -13.48
CA LEU A 18 -28.94 9.42 -12.51
C LEU A 18 -27.67 8.57 -12.53
N ILE A 19 -26.59 9.14 -13.07
CA ILE A 19 -25.22 8.70 -12.85
C ILE A 19 -24.99 8.85 -11.34
N HIS A 20 -25.33 7.82 -10.58
CA HIS A 20 -24.83 7.71 -9.22
C HIS A 20 -23.35 7.38 -9.39
N ALA A 21 -22.46 8.30 -9.02
CA ALA A 21 -21.10 7.94 -8.66
C ALA A 21 -21.22 6.73 -7.72
N GLN A 22 -20.72 5.58 -8.16
CA GLN A 22 -20.84 4.34 -7.39
C GLN A 22 -20.08 4.60 -6.10
N ALA A 23 -20.78 4.71 -4.98
CA ALA A 23 -20.14 4.98 -3.70
C ALA A 23 -19.12 3.86 -3.44
N ASN A 24 -17.88 4.24 -3.13
CA ASN A 24 -16.79 3.31 -2.81
C ASN A 24 -17.33 2.18 -1.90
N PRO A 25 -17.27 0.90 -2.33
CA PRO A 25 -17.94 -0.20 -1.66
C PRO A 25 -17.18 -0.74 -0.44
N PHE A 26 -15.96 -0.27 -0.18
CA PHE A 26 -15.06 -0.80 0.83
C PHE A 26 -15.19 -0.19 2.24
N PRO A 27 -15.40 1.13 2.45
CA PRO A 27 -15.42 1.72 3.79
C PRO A 27 -16.34 1.00 4.77
N LYS A 28 -15.82 0.76 5.99
CA LYS A 28 -16.55 0.11 7.10
C LYS A 28 -17.06 -1.30 6.78
N THR A 29 -16.33 -2.05 5.96
CA THR A 29 -16.65 -3.45 5.65
C THR A 29 -15.60 -4.39 6.20
N THR A 30 -16.02 -5.62 6.52
CA THR A 30 -15.14 -6.68 6.99
C THR A 30 -15.37 -7.92 6.15
N TRP A 31 -14.27 -8.54 5.73
CA TRP A 31 -14.28 -9.70 4.85
C TRP A 31 -13.33 -10.77 5.37
N LYS A 32 -13.73 -12.03 5.22
CA LYS A 32 -12.87 -13.19 5.36
C LYS A 32 -12.15 -13.43 4.04
N ILE A 33 -10.83 -13.61 4.09
CA ILE A 33 -10.05 -14.08 2.94
C ILE A 33 -10.29 -15.58 2.83
N GLU A 34 -11.08 -16.00 1.84
CA GLU A 34 -11.37 -17.43 1.61
C GLU A 34 -10.22 -18.12 0.91
N ASN A 35 -9.63 -17.46 -0.09
CA ASN A 35 -8.52 -17.99 -0.84
C ASN A 35 -7.63 -16.88 -1.42
N ILE A 36 -6.33 -17.16 -1.52
CA ILE A 36 -5.37 -16.38 -2.30
C ILE A 36 -4.77 -17.35 -3.32
N ASN A 37 -5.24 -17.25 -4.55
CA ASN A 37 -4.88 -18.17 -5.64
C ASN A 37 -3.39 -18.03 -6.03
N THR A 38 -2.92 -18.98 -6.84
CA THR A 38 -1.55 -18.99 -7.35
C THR A 38 -1.28 -17.84 -8.32
N ASP A 39 -2.28 -17.38 -9.04
CA ASP A 39 -2.22 -16.22 -9.94
C ASP A 39 -2.27 -14.87 -9.21
N GLY A 40 -2.38 -14.88 -7.89
CA GLY A 40 -2.49 -13.67 -7.07
C GLY A 40 -3.91 -13.15 -6.89
N SER A 41 -4.92 -13.77 -7.53
CA SER A 41 -6.32 -13.37 -7.29
C SER A 41 -6.78 -13.74 -5.88
N ILE A 42 -7.64 -12.91 -5.30
CA ILE A 42 -8.11 -13.03 -3.92
C ILE A 42 -9.63 -13.14 -3.93
N VAL A 43 -10.15 -14.10 -3.17
CA VAL A 43 -11.60 -14.25 -2.95
C VAL A 43 -11.91 -13.86 -1.51
N LEU A 44 -12.76 -12.85 -1.36
CA LEU A 44 -13.20 -12.29 -0.10
C LEU A 44 -14.67 -12.62 0.12
N LYS A 45 -15.03 -13.11 1.31
CA LYS A 45 -16.42 -13.36 1.71
C LYS A 45 -16.84 -12.46 2.85
N LYS A 46 -18.03 -11.88 2.77
CA LYS A 46 -18.55 -10.92 3.73
C LYS A 46 -18.56 -11.54 5.13
N ALA A 47 -18.04 -10.81 6.10
CA ALA A 47 -17.93 -11.23 7.48
C ALA A 47 -18.53 -10.18 8.42
N LYS A 48 -18.81 -10.59 9.66
CA LYS A 48 -19.16 -9.65 10.72
C LYS A 48 -17.93 -8.82 11.08
N HIS A 49 -18.18 -7.57 11.49
CA HIS A 49 -17.15 -6.67 11.98
C HIS A 49 -16.37 -7.30 13.15
N ILE A 50 -15.05 -7.12 13.18
CA ILE A 50 -14.18 -7.65 14.23
C ILE A 50 -13.71 -6.47 15.09
N ASN A 51 -13.98 -6.56 16.39
CA ASN A 51 -13.46 -5.60 17.37
C ASN A 51 -12.05 -6.03 17.82
N LEU A 52 -11.04 -5.71 17.00
CA LEU A 52 -9.66 -6.21 17.17
C LEU A 52 -8.99 -5.89 18.52
N PRO A 53 -9.32 -4.78 19.22
CA PRO A 53 -8.88 -4.57 20.61
C PRO A 53 -9.50 -5.52 21.64
N ALA A 54 -10.70 -6.06 21.38
CA ALA A 54 -11.47 -6.84 22.34
C ALA A 54 -11.58 -8.33 21.99
N GLU A 55 -11.38 -8.69 20.72
CA GLU A 55 -11.58 -10.04 20.20
C GLU A 55 -10.42 -10.45 19.30
N GLN A 56 -9.96 -11.69 19.45
CA GLN A 56 -9.01 -12.27 18.52
C GLN A 56 -9.70 -12.72 17.23
N PRO A 57 -9.14 -12.41 16.05
CA PRO A 57 -9.69 -12.85 14.78
C PRO A 57 -9.59 -14.38 14.65
N LYS A 58 -10.69 -15.03 14.26
CA LYS A 58 -10.80 -16.49 14.13
C LYS A 58 -10.49 -17.02 12.73
N PHE A 59 -10.22 -16.13 11.79
CA PHE A 59 -9.96 -16.42 10.37
C PHE A 59 -9.06 -15.33 9.79
N HIS A 60 -8.43 -15.61 8.64
CA HIS A 60 -7.71 -14.59 7.88
C HIS A 60 -8.71 -13.56 7.35
N TYR A 61 -8.56 -12.29 7.74
CA TYR A 61 -9.53 -11.24 7.45
C TYR A 61 -8.88 -10.03 6.79
N ILE A 62 -9.71 -9.21 6.13
CA ILE A 62 -9.42 -7.83 5.77
C ILE A 62 -10.59 -6.96 6.25
N GLN A 63 -10.30 -5.86 6.94
CA GLN A 63 -11.28 -4.92 7.47
C GLN A 63 -10.94 -3.51 7.01
N PHE A 64 -11.83 -2.92 6.23
CA PHE A 64 -11.68 -1.57 5.69
C PHE A 64 -12.33 -0.55 6.64
N GLU A 65 -11.62 0.54 6.90
CA GLU A 65 -12.06 1.64 7.73
C GLU A 65 -12.56 2.82 6.88
N GLN A 66 -13.01 3.90 7.52
CA GLN A 66 -13.57 5.05 6.81
C GLN A 66 -12.49 5.95 6.16
N ASP A 67 -11.26 5.95 6.70
CA ASP A 67 -10.20 6.89 6.33
C ASP A 67 -9.14 6.28 5.39
N SER A 68 -9.58 5.47 4.42
CA SER A 68 -8.66 4.79 3.48
C SER A 68 -7.62 3.90 4.17
N LYS A 69 -7.95 3.39 5.35
CA LYS A 69 -7.14 2.44 6.12
C LYS A 69 -7.76 1.06 6.08
N TYR A 70 -6.93 0.04 6.13
CA TYR A 70 -7.39 -1.32 6.36
C TYR A 70 -6.52 -2.05 7.36
N GLN A 71 -7.13 -3.02 8.03
CA GLN A 71 -6.46 -3.97 8.90
C GLN A 71 -6.61 -5.36 8.30
N THR A 72 -5.56 -6.16 8.32
CA THR A 72 -5.61 -7.55 7.87
C THR A 72 -4.79 -8.44 8.80
N GLY A 73 -5.14 -9.72 8.85
CA GLY A 73 -4.31 -10.69 9.56
C GLY A 73 -5.04 -11.92 10.07
N THR A 74 -4.41 -12.60 11.01
CA THR A 74 -4.86 -13.84 11.64
C THR A 74 -4.80 -13.70 13.16
N SER A 75 -5.05 -14.77 13.92
CA SER A 75 -5.01 -14.73 15.39
C SER A 75 -3.64 -14.35 15.97
N CYS A 76 -2.55 -14.53 15.21
CA CYS A 76 -1.18 -14.30 15.68
C CYS A 76 -0.38 -13.29 14.84
N PHE A 77 -0.99 -12.74 13.79
CA PHE A 77 -0.41 -11.76 12.87
C PHE A 77 -1.43 -10.64 12.62
N GLN A 78 -0.98 -9.39 12.64
CA GLN A 78 -1.80 -8.23 12.29
C GLN A 78 -1.00 -7.24 11.46
N MET A 79 -1.66 -6.60 10.50
CA MET A 79 -1.09 -5.52 9.70
C MET A 79 -2.09 -4.38 9.58
N ASN A 80 -1.60 -3.16 9.76
CA ASN A 80 -2.32 -1.92 9.50
C ASN A 80 -1.71 -1.23 8.28
N ALA A 81 -2.54 -0.90 7.29
CA ALA A 81 -2.10 -0.36 6.02
C ALA A 81 -3.14 0.61 5.43
N ASN A 82 -2.85 1.19 4.27
CA ASN A 82 -3.75 2.08 3.55
C ASN A 82 -4.25 1.43 2.26
N TYR A 83 -5.43 1.84 1.81
CA TYR A 83 -5.95 1.45 0.50
C TYR A 83 -6.41 2.67 -0.29
N HIS A 84 -6.35 2.58 -1.61
CA HIS A 84 -6.90 3.58 -2.51
C HIS A 84 -7.88 2.91 -3.47
N VAL A 85 -8.98 3.58 -3.80
CA VAL A 85 -9.97 3.07 -4.74
C VAL A 85 -10.13 4.08 -5.86
N ASP A 86 -9.92 3.60 -7.07
CA ASP A 86 -10.27 4.28 -8.29
C ASP A 86 -11.60 3.70 -8.76
N ASP A 87 -12.68 4.39 -8.41
CA ASP A 87 -14.05 3.97 -8.72
C ASP A 87 -14.33 4.02 -10.23
N GLU A 88 -13.64 4.88 -10.99
CA GLU A 88 -13.81 4.98 -12.46
C GLU A 88 -13.17 3.78 -13.17
N ALA A 89 -11.99 3.36 -12.72
CA ALA A 89 -11.28 2.21 -13.28
C ALA A 89 -11.68 0.86 -12.64
N VAL A 90 -12.56 0.86 -11.63
CA VAL A 90 -12.94 -0.31 -10.82
C VAL A 90 -11.71 -1.01 -10.24
N ARG A 91 -10.81 -0.20 -9.66
CA ARG A 91 -9.53 -0.66 -9.10
C ARG A 91 -9.40 -0.33 -7.63
N ILE A 92 -8.75 -1.23 -6.90
CA ILE A 92 -8.31 -1.04 -5.54
C ILE A 92 -6.81 -1.28 -5.46
N GLU A 93 -6.09 -0.35 -4.84
CA GLU A 93 -4.71 -0.51 -4.44
C GLU A 93 -4.65 -0.80 -2.95
N LEU A 94 -4.03 -1.92 -2.58
CA LEU A 94 -3.73 -2.29 -1.20
C LEU A 94 -2.24 -2.04 -0.97
N THR A 95 -1.90 -1.06 -0.13
CA THR A 95 -0.50 -0.79 0.17
C THR A 95 0.04 -1.80 1.17
N GLU A 96 1.36 -1.97 1.20
CA GLU A 96 2.02 -2.55 2.37
C GLU A 96 1.88 -1.60 3.58
N GLY A 97 2.03 -2.14 4.79
CA GLY A 97 1.89 -1.37 6.02
C GLY A 97 2.70 -1.93 7.17
N VAL A 98 2.34 -1.52 8.39
CA VAL A 98 3.04 -1.90 9.60
C VAL A 98 2.47 -3.22 10.12
N ALA A 99 3.28 -4.27 10.09
CA ALA A 99 2.93 -5.60 10.56
C ALA A 99 3.52 -5.88 11.95
N GLY A 100 2.79 -6.67 12.75
CA GLY A 100 3.23 -7.21 14.03
C GLY A 100 2.80 -8.66 14.17
N MET A 101 3.68 -9.49 14.73
CA MET A 101 3.49 -10.94 14.74
C MET A 101 4.09 -11.59 16.00
N SER A 102 3.44 -12.64 16.51
CA SER A 102 4.01 -13.50 17.55
C SER A 102 5.21 -14.30 17.03
N SER A 103 6.16 -14.65 17.89
CA SER A 103 7.42 -15.31 17.50
C SER A 103 7.25 -16.68 16.85
N ASP A 104 6.17 -17.38 17.17
CA ASP A 104 5.80 -18.70 16.69
C ASP A 104 4.81 -18.68 15.51
N CYS A 105 4.38 -17.49 15.09
CA CYS A 105 3.37 -17.35 14.06
C CYS A 105 3.98 -17.51 12.66
N LYS A 106 3.25 -18.19 11.78
CA LYS A 106 3.55 -18.22 10.35
C LYS A 106 2.93 -17.01 9.68
N GLU A 107 3.75 -16.22 9.01
CA GLU A 107 3.28 -15.06 8.26
C GLU A 107 2.30 -15.49 7.13
N PRO A 108 1.12 -14.87 7.04
CA PRO A 108 0.18 -15.15 5.96
C PRO A 108 0.71 -14.61 4.62
N LYS A 109 0.20 -15.14 3.51
CA LYS A 109 0.54 -14.63 2.17
C LYS A 109 0.11 -13.17 2.05
N ASN A 110 1.03 -12.33 1.57
CA ASN A 110 0.79 -10.91 1.40
C ASN A 110 -0.27 -10.65 0.31
N ILE A 111 -1.04 -9.58 0.50
CA ILE A 111 -2.15 -9.16 -0.35
C ILE A 111 -1.97 -7.75 -0.92
N HIS A 112 -0.82 -7.09 -0.68
CA HIS A 112 -0.54 -5.79 -1.28
C HIS A 112 -0.53 -5.88 -2.82
N GLY A 113 -0.84 -4.75 -3.47
CA GLY A 113 -0.86 -4.63 -4.92
C GLY A 113 -2.12 -3.94 -5.45
N THR A 114 -2.17 -3.77 -6.77
CA THR A 114 -3.32 -3.20 -7.47
C THR A 114 -4.18 -4.31 -8.04
N TYR A 115 -5.48 -4.22 -7.80
CA TYR A 115 -6.46 -5.20 -8.23
C TYR A 115 -7.63 -4.51 -8.93
N THR A 116 -8.18 -5.17 -9.95
CA THR A 116 -9.58 -4.91 -10.32
C THR A 116 -10.48 -5.68 -9.35
N PHE A 117 -11.66 -5.14 -9.05
CA PHE A 117 -12.60 -5.79 -8.14
C PHE A 117 -13.94 -6.06 -8.80
N GLN A 118 -14.54 -7.20 -8.46
CA GLN A 118 -15.92 -7.53 -8.81
C GLN A 118 -16.68 -7.90 -7.54
N ILE A 119 -17.83 -7.28 -7.32
CA ILE A 119 -18.68 -7.51 -6.15
C ILE A 119 -19.91 -8.28 -6.60
N THR A 120 -20.19 -9.40 -5.95
CA THR A 120 -21.37 -10.23 -6.21
C THR A 120 -21.92 -10.71 -4.87
N ASP A 121 -23.10 -10.22 -4.49
CA ASP A 121 -23.78 -10.54 -3.23
C ASP A 121 -22.89 -10.39 -1.98
N ASP A 122 -22.42 -11.53 -1.44
CA ASP A 122 -21.58 -11.63 -0.25
C ASP A 122 -20.11 -11.91 -0.57
N GLN A 123 -19.68 -11.74 -1.82
CA GLN A 123 -18.32 -12.02 -2.28
C GLN A 123 -17.70 -10.83 -3.02
N ILE A 124 -16.40 -10.60 -2.80
CA ILE A 124 -15.55 -9.76 -3.64
C ILE A 124 -14.47 -10.64 -4.25
N LYS A 125 -14.27 -10.51 -5.56
CA LYS A 125 -13.11 -11.10 -6.26
C LYS A 125 -12.15 -9.97 -6.64
N LEU A 126 -10.90 -10.10 -6.21
CA LEU A 126 -9.82 -9.19 -6.57
C LEU A 126 -8.94 -9.90 -7.60
N GLN A 127 -8.81 -9.32 -8.79
CA GLN A 127 -7.93 -9.82 -9.84
C GLN A 127 -6.73 -8.87 -9.97
N PRO A 128 -5.48 -9.34 -9.82
CA PRO A 128 -4.31 -8.48 -9.91
C PRO A 128 -4.23 -7.79 -11.28
N VAL A 129 -3.84 -6.52 -11.28
CA VAL A 129 -3.52 -5.75 -12.47
C VAL A 129 -2.01 -5.89 -12.72
N PRO A 130 -1.57 -6.42 -13.87
CA PRO A 130 -0.16 -6.44 -14.23
C PRO A 130 0.40 -5.02 -14.22
N VAL A 131 1.55 -4.83 -13.59
CA VAL A 131 2.32 -3.60 -13.78
C VAL A 131 2.88 -3.66 -15.20
N GLU A 132 2.34 -2.86 -16.12
CA GLU A 132 3.02 -2.63 -17.39
C GLU A 132 4.30 -1.86 -17.08
N ASN A 133 5.43 -2.58 -17.08
CA ASN A 133 6.75 -1.96 -17.12
C ASN A 133 6.91 -1.27 -18.47
N ASN A 134 6.37 -0.06 -18.59
CA ASN A 134 6.77 0.89 -19.62
C ASN A 134 8.13 1.48 -19.23
N GLU A 135 9.14 0.62 -19.12
CA GLU A 135 10.53 1.08 -19.24
C GLU A 135 10.72 1.40 -20.73
N GLU A 136 10.46 2.65 -21.12
CA GLU A 136 11.00 3.14 -22.38
C GLU A 136 12.51 2.89 -22.34
N PRO A 137 13.11 2.24 -23.36
CA PRO A 137 14.53 2.00 -23.38
C PRO A 137 15.21 3.36 -23.30
N TYR A 138 15.94 3.60 -22.20
CA TYR A 138 16.75 4.80 -22.04
C TYR A 138 17.76 4.83 -23.18
N ASP A 139 17.48 5.65 -24.20
CA ASP A 139 18.36 5.88 -25.34
C ASP A 139 19.64 6.54 -24.82
N THR A 140 20.66 5.70 -24.64
CA THR A 140 21.97 6.09 -24.15
C THR A 140 22.82 6.77 -25.24
N THR A 141 22.22 7.14 -26.38
CA THR A 141 22.95 7.67 -27.54
C THR A 141 22.86 9.19 -27.70
N ARG A 142 22.41 9.95 -26.70
CA ARG A 142 22.51 11.42 -26.75
C ARG A 142 23.85 11.89 -26.17
N PRO A 143 24.86 12.25 -26.99
CA PRO A 143 26.05 12.90 -26.47
C PRO A 143 25.65 14.23 -25.82
N ALA A 144 26.09 14.44 -24.58
CA ALA A 144 25.99 15.73 -23.92
C ALA A 144 26.89 16.72 -24.68
N GLU A 145 26.28 17.58 -25.48
CA GLU A 145 26.95 18.76 -26.03
C GLU A 145 27.14 19.76 -24.89
N GLY A 146 28.40 20.03 -24.54
CA GLY A 146 28.77 21.03 -23.54
C GLY A 146 29.54 20.50 -22.32
N ALA A 147 30.63 19.76 -22.53
CA ALA A 147 31.67 19.59 -21.52
C ALA A 147 33.01 20.03 -22.13
N GLU A 148 33.37 21.29 -21.86
CA GLU A 148 34.73 21.77 -22.05
C GLU A 148 35.66 20.95 -21.16
N ALA A 149 36.74 20.44 -21.76
CA ALA A 149 37.74 19.62 -21.11
C ALA A 149 38.40 20.40 -19.94
N SER A 150 38.27 19.86 -18.73
CA SER A 150 39.08 20.26 -17.58
C SER A 150 39.95 19.08 -17.17
N ASP A 151 41.22 19.42 -16.96
CA ASP A 151 42.41 18.61 -16.76
C ASP A 151 42.32 17.58 -15.60
N PRO A 152 42.97 16.39 -15.68
CA PRO A 152 42.82 15.32 -14.69
C PRO A 152 43.59 15.50 -13.38
N GLY A 153 44.23 16.65 -13.15
CA GLY A 153 45.19 16.86 -12.06
C GLY A 153 44.59 17.23 -10.69
N GLU A 154 43.34 17.67 -10.62
CA GLU A 154 42.79 18.34 -9.41
C GLU A 154 41.80 17.49 -8.59
N ALA A 155 41.65 16.21 -8.91
CA ALA A 155 40.71 15.31 -8.21
C ALA A 155 41.38 14.45 -7.11
N VAL A 156 42.71 14.46 -6.98
CA VAL A 156 43.43 13.61 -6.02
C VAL A 156 43.62 14.26 -4.64
N ASP A 157 43.58 15.59 -4.54
CA ASP A 157 43.83 16.28 -3.26
C ASP A 157 42.59 16.36 -2.35
N ALA A 158 41.37 16.39 -2.92
CA ALA A 158 40.14 16.43 -2.13
C ALA A 158 39.83 15.11 -1.39
N ALA A 159 40.36 13.98 -1.87
CA ALA A 159 40.17 12.67 -1.25
C ALA A 159 41.11 12.45 -0.05
N VAL A 160 42.31 13.04 -0.05
CA VAL A 160 43.31 12.89 1.01
C VAL A 160 42.97 13.75 2.23
N ASP A 161 42.39 14.94 2.05
CA ASP A 161 42.01 15.82 3.16
C ASP A 161 40.81 15.29 3.96
N ALA A 162 39.83 14.64 3.31
CA ALA A 162 38.68 14.04 4.00
C ALA A 162 39.06 12.82 4.86
N ALA A 163 40.02 12.00 4.42
CA ALA A 163 40.49 10.84 5.16
C ALA A 163 41.29 11.24 6.43
N THR A 164 41.98 12.38 6.39
CA THR A 164 42.83 12.86 7.51
C THR A 164 42.02 13.52 8.63
N MET A 165 40.86 14.11 8.31
CA MET A 165 39.95 14.66 9.33
C MET A 165 39.12 13.58 10.05
N ALA A 166 38.77 12.48 9.38
CA ALA A 166 38.02 11.37 9.97
C ALA A 166 38.85 10.57 11.02
N THR A 167 40.17 10.45 10.84
CA THR A 167 41.04 9.74 11.80
C THR A 167 41.31 10.52 13.08
N LYS A 168 41.38 11.86 13.04
CA LYS A 168 41.56 12.69 14.25
C LYS A 168 40.30 12.80 15.14
N ALA A 169 39.11 12.53 14.61
CA ALA A 169 37.87 12.56 15.39
C ALA A 169 37.67 11.30 16.26
N ILE A 170 38.21 10.15 15.83
CA ILE A 170 38.04 8.87 16.51
C ILE A 170 38.96 8.76 17.75
N GLU A 171 40.11 9.44 17.76
CA GLU A 171 41.05 9.40 18.90
C GLU A 171 40.63 10.28 20.10
N LYS A 172 39.75 11.28 19.91
CA LYS A 172 39.32 12.18 21.00
C LYS A 172 38.19 11.63 21.88
N ASP A 173 37.34 10.73 21.39
CA ASP A 173 36.24 10.15 22.18
C ASP A 173 36.65 8.92 23.01
N ALA A 174 37.70 8.19 22.58
CA ALA A 174 38.24 7.05 23.33
C ALA A 174 38.89 7.46 24.67
N GLN A 175 39.48 8.66 24.76
CA GLN A 175 40.10 9.13 26.02
C GLN A 175 39.11 9.69 27.06
N LYS A 176 37.86 10.03 26.68
CA LYS A 176 36.87 10.57 27.63
C LYS A 176 36.08 9.48 28.37
N LYS A 177 35.89 8.31 27.77
CA LYS A 177 35.24 7.15 28.44
C LYS A 177 36.18 6.37 29.38
N GLY A 178 37.48 6.33 29.12
CA GLY A 178 38.46 5.65 29.98
C GLY A 178 38.65 6.29 31.37
N LYS A 179 38.55 7.62 31.50
CA LYS A 179 38.74 8.31 32.79
C LYS A 179 37.53 8.28 33.72
N LYS A 180 36.32 7.94 33.24
CA LYS A 180 35.11 7.88 34.08
C LYS A 180 34.94 6.53 34.80
N LEU A 181 35.52 5.45 34.27
CA LEU A 181 35.44 4.11 34.86
C LEU A 181 36.44 3.87 36.00
N ILE A 182 37.59 4.56 36.02
CA ILE A 182 38.61 4.36 37.08
C ILE A 182 38.25 5.06 38.40
N LYS A 183 37.34 6.04 38.42
CA LYS A 183 36.93 6.74 39.66
C LYS A 183 35.80 6.06 40.45
N LYS A 184 35.14 5.02 39.93
CA LYS A 184 34.10 4.26 40.66
C LYS A 184 34.58 2.94 41.27
N ALA A 185 35.80 2.49 40.98
CA ALA A 185 36.37 1.26 41.54
C ALA A 185 37.28 1.51 42.76
N LYS A 186 37.37 2.75 43.26
CA LYS A 186 38.19 3.10 44.43
C LYS A 186 37.52 4.16 45.30
N LYS A 187 36.32 3.86 45.80
CA LYS A 187 35.83 4.37 47.08
C LYS A 187 34.69 3.49 47.59
#